data_AF-A0ABD1R2D7-F1
#
_entry.id   AF-A0ABD1R2D7-F1
#
_cell.length_a   1.000
_cell.length_b   1.000
_cell.length_c   1.000
_cell.angle_alpha   90.00
_cell.angle_beta   90.00
_cell.angle_gamma   90.00
#
_symmetry.space_group_name_H-M   'P 1'
#
loop_
_entity.id
_entity.type
_entity.pdbx_description
1 polymer ?
#
loop_
_entity_poly.entity_id
_entity_poly.type
_entity_poly.pdbx_seq_one_letter_code
_entity_poly.pdbx_strand_id
1 'polypeptide(L)'
;MYAIGGSAAPTINSQGNRFLAPNNIFSKEVTKHEYADESEWKNWNWRSEGDLMLNGAYFRPSGAGASSSYAKASSLSARPSSLVSSITSGAGALKLNLPPTFTPNSLIQILVKKSLQLDHGIQVQQLRRPKVVRWTKPPSGWLKLNTDGCFIWSLSAGGGILRNEDDYVIFAFHEFHDDTWCITLEAELRALLTGLKPRFENGYLFNIWADST
;
A
#
# COMPACT_ATOMS: atom_id res chain seq x y z
N MET A 1 4.56 -2.32 -20.08
CA MET A 1 4.71 -2.13 -18.62
C MET A 1 4.26 -0.72 -18.29
N TYR A 2 3.41 -0.58 -17.28
CA TYR A 2 2.75 0.66 -16.86
C TYR A 2 2.78 0.73 -15.33
N ALA A 3 2.46 1.88 -14.76
CA ALA A 3 2.42 2.06 -13.29
C ALA A 3 1.01 1.86 -12.71
N ILE A 4 -0.01 2.28 -13.45
CA ILE A 4 -1.43 2.19 -13.05
C ILE A 4 -2.22 1.53 -14.17
N GLY A 5 -3.07 0.56 -13.87
CA GLY A 5 -3.92 -0.05 -14.89
C GLY A 5 -5.09 -0.84 -14.31
N GLY A 6 -5.92 -1.39 -15.20
CA GLY A 6 -7.09 -2.17 -14.84
C GLY A 6 -7.89 -2.64 -16.07
N SER A 7 -8.80 -3.59 -15.87
CA SER A 7 -9.42 -4.35 -16.98
C SER A 7 -10.93 -4.58 -16.89
N ALA A 8 -11.62 -3.95 -15.94
CA ALA A 8 -13.04 -4.19 -15.67
C ALA A 8 -13.73 -2.91 -15.19
N ALA A 9 -13.57 -1.82 -15.93
CA ALA A 9 -14.12 -0.51 -15.59
C ALA A 9 -13.84 -0.01 -14.15
N PRO A 10 -12.61 -0.16 -13.60
CA PRO A 10 -12.32 0.39 -12.29
C PRO A 10 -12.41 1.91 -12.34
N THR A 11 -12.76 2.51 -11.20
CA THR A 11 -12.57 3.94 -10.99
C THR A 11 -11.22 4.17 -10.32
N ILE A 12 -10.39 5.01 -10.91
CA ILE A 12 -9.02 5.29 -10.42
C ILE A 12 -8.90 6.77 -10.08
N ASN A 13 -8.47 7.03 -8.85
CA ASN A 13 -8.19 8.36 -8.35
C ASN A 13 -6.71 8.47 -7.93
N SER A 14 -5.86 8.99 -8.81
CA SER A 14 -4.45 9.27 -8.51
C SER A 14 -4.29 10.67 -7.95
N GLN A 15 -3.76 10.81 -6.73
CA GLN A 15 -3.54 12.12 -6.12
C GLN A 15 -2.19 12.20 -5.41
N GLY A 16 -1.44 13.27 -5.66
CA GLY A 16 -0.18 13.57 -4.97
C GLY A 16 0.97 12.57 -5.21
N ASN A 17 0.90 11.77 -6.27
CA ASN A 17 1.91 10.78 -6.64
C ASN A 17 3.10 11.39 -7.40
N ARG A 18 4.21 10.65 -7.53
CA ARG A 18 5.39 11.06 -8.30
C ARG A 18 5.80 9.97 -9.29
N PHE A 19 5.59 10.19 -10.58
CA PHE A 19 5.90 9.24 -11.64
C PHE A 19 7.16 9.65 -12.40
N LEU A 20 8.17 8.78 -12.39
CA LEU A 20 9.38 8.94 -13.18
C LEU A 20 9.40 7.90 -14.30
N ALA A 21 9.11 8.32 -15.53
CA ALA A 21 9.17 7.43 -16.68
C ALA A 21 10.62 7.03 -17.00
N PRO A 22 10.86 5.81 -17.51
CA PRO A 22 12.17 5.40 -18.04
C PRO A 22 12.54 6.20 -19.31
N ASN A 23 13.79 6.08 -19.75
CA ASN A 23 14.27 6.75 -20.98
C ASN A 23 13.66 6.18 -22.27
N ASN A 24 13.06 4.99 -22.22
CA ASN A 24 12.34 4.42 -23.35
C ASN A 24 11.14 5.31 -23.73
N ILE A 25 11.09 5.75 -24.98
CA ILE A 25 10.02 6.61 -25.52
C ILE A 25 8.66 5.93 -25.55
N PHE A 26 8.60 4.59 -25.63
CA PHE A 26 7.37 3.81 -25.64
C PHE A 26 6.84 3.51 -24.22
N SER A 27 7.43 4.12 -23.19
CA SER A 27 7.10 3.85 -21.79
C SER A 27 6.93 5.15 -21.01
N LYS A 28 6.15 6.08 -21.59
CA LYS A 28 5.83 7.39 -21.01
C LYS A 28 4.44 7.44 -20.38
N GLU A 29 3.52 6.62 -20.88
CA GLU A 29 2.18 6.53 -20.29
C GLU A 29 2.22 5.81 -18.94
N VAL A 30 1.74 6.48 -17.90
CA VAL A 30 1.58 5.94 -16.55
C VAL A 30 0.47 4.90 -16.51
N THR A 31 -0.57 5.12 -17.31
CA THR A 31 -1.82 4.37 -17.34
C THR A 31 -1.84 3.27 -18.39
N LYS A 32 -2.57 2.19 -18.12
CA LYS A 32 -2.91 1.18 -19.12
C LYS A 32 -4.30 0.60 -18.86
N HIS A 33 -5.19 0.84 -19.81
CA HIS A 33 -6.50 0.22 -19.87
C HIS A 33 -6.32 -1.15 -20.53
N GLU A 34 -6.47 -2.22 -19.75
CA GLU A 34 -6.25 -3.59 -20.19
C GLU A 34 -7.55 -4.21 -20.69
N TYR A 35 -7.46 -5.02 -21.74
CA TYR A 35 -8.59 -5.79 -22.30
C TYR A 35 -9.85 -4.97 -22.67
N ALA A 36 -9.70 -3.68 -22.95
CA ALA A 36 -10.78 -2.80 -23.35
C ALA A 36 -10.38 -1.88 -24.50
N ASP A 37 -11.27 -1.71 -25.46
CA ASP A 37 -11.09 -0.78 -26.57
C ASP A 37 -11.27 0.67 -26.12
N GLU A 38 -10.72 1.62 -26.89
CA GLU A 38 -10.80 3.05 -26.56
C GLU A 38 -12.23 3.59 -26.48
N SER A 39 -13.17 3.01 -27.22
CA SER A 39 -14.60 3.35 -27.09
C SER A 39 -15.20 2.94 -25.74
N GLU A 40 -14.63 1.92 -25.10
CA GLU A 40 -15.08 1.41 -23.81
C GLU A 40 -14.39 2.15 -22.67
N TRP A 41 -13.05 2.10 -22.61
CA TRP A 41 -12.30 2.60 -21.46
C TRP A 41 -12.37 4.12 -21.30
N LYS A 42 -12.70 4.86 -22.36
CA LYS A 42 -12.99 6.30 -22.27
C LYS A 42 -14.12 6.64 -21.30
N ASN A 43 -15.00 5.69 -21.00
CA ASN A 43 -16.10 5.87 -20.05
C ASN A 43 -15.71 5.48 -18.62
N TRP A 44 -14.54 4.87 -18.40
CA TRP A 44 -14.05 4.56 -17.06
C TRP A 44 -13.59 5.85 -16.37
N ASN A 45 -13.77 5.96 -15.06
CA ASN A 45 -13.48 7.21 -14.35
C ASN A 45 -12.04 7.21 -13.82
N TRP A 46 -11.07 7.67 -14.61
CA TRP A 46 -9.66 7.73 -14.22
C TRP A 46 -9.19 9.18 -14.16
N ARG A 47 -8.73 9.62 -12.99
CA ARG A 47 -8.28 11.00 -12.75
C ARG A 47 -6.91 11.07 -12.08
N SER A 48 -6.22 12.18 -12.34
CA SER A 48 -4.93 12.54 -11.76
C SER A 48 -5.00 13.98 -11.24
N GLU A 49 -4.59 14.21 -10.00
CA GLU A 49 -4.64 15.53 -9.36
C GLU A 49 -3.40 15.75 -8.46
N GLY A 50 -2.64 16.82 -8.69
CA GLY A 50 -1.45 17.13 -7.88
C GLY A 50 -0.26 16.16 -8.08
N ASP A 51 -0.35 15.25 -9.04
CA ASP A 51 0.72 14.31 -9.38
C ASP A 51 1.90 15.01 -10.07
N LEU A 52 3.13 14.60 -9.75
CA LEU A 52 4.35 15.06 -10.39
C LEU A 52 4.80 14.08 -11.47
N MET A 53 4.76 14.52 -12.72
CA MET A 53 5.21 13.76 -13.89
C MET A 53 6.64 14.14 -14.29
N LEU A 54 7.55 13.17 -14.36
CA LEU A 54 8.96 13.38 -14.66
C LEU A 54 9.40 12.55 -15.85
N ASN A 55 10.41 13.07 -16.58
CA ASN A 55 10.99 12.45 -17.77
C ASN A 55 9.92 12.15 -18.85
N GLY A 56 8.97 13.08 -19.06
CA GLY A 56 7.92 12.94 -20.05
C GLY A 56 6.82 11.94 -19.69
N ALA A 57 6.74 11.50 -18.43
CA ALA A 57 5.60 10.71 -17.96
C ALA A 57 4.28 11.48 -18.20
N TYR A 58 3.20 10.77 -18.48
CA TYR A 58 1.86 11.36 -18.55
C TYR A 58 0.79 10.37 -18.12
N PHE A 59 -0.30 10.91 -17.57
CA PHE A 59 -1.50 10.16 -17.20
C PHE A 59 -2.56 10.41 -18.28
N ARG A 60 -3.24 9.35 -18.74
CA ARG A 60 -4.34 9.48 -19.70
C ARG A 60 -5.68 9.40 -18.96
N PRO A 61 -6.33 10.54 -18.64
CA PRO A 61 -7.59 10.54 -17.92
C PRO A 61 -8.74 10.05 -18.81
N SER A 62 -9.80 9.57 -18.16
CA SER A 62 -11.02 9.08 -18.79
C SER A 62 -12.24 9.33 -17.92
N GLY A 63 -13.42 9.21 -18.52
CA GLY A 63 -14.71 9.39 -17.86
C GLY A 63 -15.10 10.84 -17.71
N ALA A 64 -16.28 11.06 -17.12
CA ALA A 64 -16.84 12.40 -16.93
C ALA A 64 -16.27 13.12 -15.68
N GLY A 65 -15.30 12.51 -15.00
CA GLY A 65 -14.87 12.90 -13.67
C GLY A 65 -15.72 12.20 -12.59
N ALA A 66 -15.07 11.74 -11.52
CA ALA A 66 -15.75 11.04 -10.43
C ALA A 66 -16.66 12.01 -9.63
N SER A 67 -17.82 11.51 -9.20
CA SER A 67 -18.72 12.20 -8.29
C SER A 67 -18.06 12.50 -6.93
N SER A 68 -18.64 13.42 -6.16
CA SER A 68 -18.22 13.85 -4.82
C SER A 68 -18.05 12.70 -3.79
N SER A 69 -18.40 11.46 -4.13
CA SER A 69 -18.28 10.25 -3.33
C SER A 69 -16.85 9.92 -2.90
N TYR A 70 -15.82 10.28 -3.67
CA TYR A 70 -14.41 10.03 -3.30
C TYR A 70 -13.95 10.86 -2.09
N ALA A 71 -14.51 12.05 -1.90
CA ALA A 71 -14.19 12.89 -0.74
C ALA A 71 -14.62 12.25 0.59
N LYS A 72 -15.53 11.25 0.57
CA LYS A 72 -15.95 10.51 1.76
C LYS A 72 -15.08 9.28 2.07
N ALA A 73 -14.36 8.73 1.09
CA ALA A 73 -13.52 7.54 1.28
C ALA A 73 -12.10 7.87 1.76
N SER A 74 -11.60 9.10 1.52
CA SER A 74 -10.34 9.57 2.10
C SER A 74 -10.60 10.31 3.41
N SER A 75 -10.12 9.77 4.52
CA SER A 75 -10.14 10.47 5.82
C SER A 75 -9.18 11.68 5.88
N LEU A 76 -8.32 11.85 4.86
CA LEU A 76 -7.33 12.93 4.75
C LEU A 76 -7.13 13.36 3.28
N SER A 77 -6.93 14.65 3.04
CA SER A 77 -6.53 15.16 1.72
C SER A 77 -5.13 14.65 1.33
N ALA A 78 -4.93 14.38 0.03
CA ALA A 78 -3.62 13.97 -0.48
C ALA A 78 -2.54 15.03 -0.18
N ARG A 79 -1.37 14.59 0.28
CA ARG A 79 -0.22 15.48 0.48
C ARG A 79 0.43 15.82 -0.87
N PRO A 80 1.12 16.97 -0.99
CA PRO A 80 1.80 17.35 -2.22
C PRO A 80 2.83 16.31 -2.67
N SER A 81 2.92 16.10 -3.99
CA SER A 81 3.86 15.14 -4.61
C SER A 81 5.34 15.44 -4.34
N SER A 82 5.67 16.67 -3.94
CA SER A 82 7.01 17.05 -3.47
C SER A 82 7.44 16.30 -2.21
N LEU A 83 6.50 15.85 -1.39
CA LEU A 83 6.77 15.13 -0.14
C LEU A 83 6.93 13.62 -0.33
N VAL A 84 6.58 13.07 -1.51
CA VAL A 84 6.62 11.61 -1.79
C VAL A 84 7.96 11.02 -1.39
N SER A 85 9.06 11.66 -1.78
CA SER A 85 10.42 11.18 -1.44
C SER A 85 10.67 11.07 0.07
N SER A 86 10.10 11.96 0.88
CA SER A 86 10.25 11.94 2.33
C SER A 86 9.33 10.91 2.98
N ILE A 87 8.06 10.87 2.57
CA ILE A 87 7.05 10.00 3.18
C ILE A 87 7.25 8.52 2.81
N THR A 88 7.81 8.23 1.64
CA THR A 88 8.16 6.85 1.22
C THR A 88 9.60 6.48 1.55
N SER A 89 10.35 7.31 2.28
CA SER A 89 11.76 7.03 2.61
C SER A 89 11.94 5.81 3.51
N GLY A 90 10.91 5.49 4.30
CA GLY A 90 10.83 4.28 5.14
C GLY A 90 10.13 3.10 4.48
N ALA A 91 9.71 3.22 3.21
CA ALA A 91 9.03 2.13 2.50
C ALA A 91 9.97 0.93 2.25
N GLY A 92 9.39 -0.27 2.24
CA GLY A 92 10.10 -1.53 2.11
C GLY A 92 9.96 -2.41 3.35
N ALA A 93 10.61 -3.57 3.35
CA ALA A 93 10.48 -4.55 4.43
C ALA A 93 10.90 -3.96 5.78
N LEU A 94 10.00 -4.00 6.75
CA LEU A 94 10.29 -3.60 8.12
C LEU A 94 11.25 -4.62 8.74
N LYS A 95 12.48 -4.20 9.01
CA LYS A 95 13.43 -5.00 9.79
C LYS A 95 13.06 -4.91 11.27
N LEU A 96 12.34 -5.92 11.74
CA LEU A 96 11.99 -6.10 13.14
C LEU A 96 13.05 -6.94 13.84
N ASN A 97 13.91 -6.29 14.63
CA ASN A 97 14.75 -6.97 15.62
C ASN A 97 13.98 -6.99 16.94
N LEU A 98 13.08 -7.96 17.11
CA LEU A 98 12.31 -8.10 18.33
C LEU A 98 13.03 -9.09 19.27
N PRO A 99 13.34 -8.70 20.53
CA PRO A 99 13.74 -9.67 21.53
C PRO A 99 12.61 -10.68 21.81
N PRO A 100 12.96 -11.88 22.34
CA PRO A 100 12.01 -12.99 22.54
C PRO A 100 10.82 -12.68 23.46
N THR A 101 10.84 -11.55 24.18
CA THR A 101 9.88 -11.15 25.21
C THR A 101 8.79 -10.20 24.73
N PHE A 102 8.68 -9.94 23.41
CA PHE A 102 7.69 -9.01 22.87
C PHE A 102 6.27 -9.60 22.88
N THR A 103 5.31 -8.82 23.37
CA THR A 103 3.88 -9.17 23.33
C THR A 103 3.20 -8.55 22.09
N PRO A 104 2.15 -9.17 21.53
CA PRO A 104 1.41 -8.62 20.38
C PRO A 104 0.94 -7.16 20.57
N ASN A 105 0.49 -6.79 21.77
CA ASN A 105 0.05 -5.41 22.07
C ASN A 105 1.18 -4.38 21.99
N SER A 106 2.40 -4.74 22.38
CA SER A 106 3.56 -3.85 22.27
C SER A 106 3.98 -3.60 20.82
N LEU A 107 3.76 -4.58 19.95
CA LEU A 107 3.97 -4.48 18.51
C LEU A 107 2.96 -3.54 17.83
N ILE A 108 1.67 -3.63 18.18
CA ILE A 108 0.64 -2.70 17.68
C ILE A 108 1.04 -1.27 18.02
N GLN A 109 1.39 -1.00 19.28
CA GLN A 109 1.77 0.34 19.72
C GLN A 109 2.99 0.88 18.96
N ILE A 110 3.98 0.02 18.65
CA ILE A 110 5.14 0.42 17.85
C ILE A 110 4.77 0.67 16.40
N LEU A 111 3.96 -0.21 15.80
CA LEU A 111 3.55 -0.09 14.40
C LEU A 111 2.66 1.14 14.19
N VAL A 112 1.71 1.40 15.10
CA VAL A 112 0.85 2.59 15.11
C VAL A 112 1.67 3.86 15.33
N LYS A 113 2.58 3.89 16.30
CA LYS A 113 3.44 5.06 16.55
C LYS A 113 4.35 5.37 15.36
N LYS A 114 4.89 4.32 14.70
CA LYS A 114 5.72 4.46 13.50
C LYS A 114 4.90 4.89 12.29
N SER A 115 3.71 4.32 12.07
CA SER A 115 2.85 4.66 10.92
C SER A 115 2.30 6.08 11.02
N LEU A 116 1.98 6.54 12.24
CA LEU A 116 1.51 7.90 12.50
C LEU A 116 2.62 8.94 12.64
N GLN A 117 3.90 8.54 12.51
CA GLN A 117 5.06 9.42 12.74
C GLN A 117 5.04 10.14 14.10
N LEU A 118 4.36 9.57 15.10
CA LEU A 118 4.16 10.17 16.43
C LEU A 118 5.39 10.01 17.34
N ASP A 119 6.44 9.34 16.87
CA ASP A 119 7.69 9.19 17.62
C ASP A 119 8.62 10.39 17.35
N HIS A 120 8.46 11.45 18.16
CA HIS A 120 9.29 12.66 18.13
C HIS A 120 10.77 12.41 18.51
N GLY A 121 11.14 11.19 18.90
CA GLY A 121 12.50 10.82 19.35
C GLY A 121 13.41 10.25 18.27
N ILE A 122 12.92 9.95 17.07
CA ILE A 122 13.76 9.41 16.00
C ILE A 122 14.37 10.58 15.22
N GLN A 123 15.66 10.81 15.43
CA GLN A 123 16.49 11.62 14.54
C GLN A 123 16.26 11.13 13.10
N VAL A 124 15.55 11.93 12.30
CA VAL A 124 15.35 11.67 10.86
C VAL A 124 16.75 11.63 10.26
N GLN A 125 17.28 10.41 10.08
CA GLN A 125 18.57 10.24 9.43
C GLN A 125 18.50 10.95 8.09
N GLN A 126 19.49 11.82 7.86
CA GLN A 126 19.69 12.66 6.67
C GLN A 126 18.96 12.13 5.44
N LEU A 127 18.15 12.99 4.81
CA LEU A 127 17.47 12.80 3.53
C LEU A 127 18.24 11.84 2.62
N ARG A 128 17.93 10.55 2.72
CA ARG A 128 18.57 9.55 1.87
C ARG A 128 18.05 9.80 0.46
N ARG A 129 18.95 9.85 -0.51
CA ARG A 129 18.55 9.96 -1.93
C ARG A 129 17.49 8.89 -2.21
N PRO A 130 16.34 9.24 -2.79
CA PRO A 130 15.29 8.28 -3.09
C PRO A 130 15.88 7.14 -3.91
N LYS A 131 15.84 5.92 -3.38
CA LYS A 131 16.24 4.74 -4.15
C LYS A 131 15.02 4.28 -4.92
N VAL A 132 15.17 4.11 -6.23
CA VAL A 132 14.18 3.40 -7.03
C VAL A 132 14.17 1.96 -6.53
N VAL A 133 13.12 1.59 -5.79
CA VAL A 133 12.90 0.21 -5.37
C VAL A 133 12.17 -0.46 -6.52
N ARG A 134 12.80 -1.46 -7.13
CA ARG A 134 12.10 -2.37 -8.06
C ARG A 134 11.52 -3.50 -7.23
N TRP A 135 10.29 -3.88 -7.54
CA TRP A 135 9.70 -5.09 -7.00
C TRP A 135 10.55 -6.30 -7.39
N THR A 136 10.99 -7.05 -6.39
CA THR A 136 11.69 -8.32 -6.55
C THR A 136 10.95 -9.39 -5.76
N LYS A 137 10.90 -10.60 -6.31
CA LYS A 137 10.43 -11.78 -5.58
C LYS A 137 11.18 -11.89 -4.23
N PRO A 138 10.52 -12.28 -3.13
CA PRO A 138 11.21 -12.56 -1.87
C PRO A 138 12.34 -13.58 -2.07
N PRO A 139 13.47 -13.45 -1.34
CA PRO A 139 14.53 -14.46 -1.39
C PRO A 139 14.01 -15.82 -0.97
N SER A 140 14.67 -16.90 -1.40
CA SER A 140 14.37 -18.25 -0.91
C SER A 140 14.48 -18.32 0.62
N GLY A 141 13.56 -19.02 1.26
CA GLY A 141 13.31 -19.10 2.70
C GLY A 141 12.40 -18.01 3.26
N TRP A 142 11.89 -17.08 2.45
CA TRP A 142 10.99 -16.01 2.90
C TRP A 142 9.53 -16.32 2.61
N LEU A 143 8.66 -15.89 3.54
CA LEU A 143 7.21 -15.94 3.36
C LEU A 143 6.69 -14.56 2.96
N LYS A 144 5.68 -14.49 2.09
CA LYS A 144 5.02 -13.25 1.69
C LYS A 144 3.66 -13.13 2.35
N LEU A 145 3.47 -12.09 3.17
CA LEU A 145 2.20 -11.76 3.80
C LEU A 145 1.59 -10.56 3.08
N ASN A 146 0.46 -10.76 2.41
CA ASN A 146 -0.35 -9.67 1.87
C ASN A 146 -1.54 -9.43 2.78
N THR A 147 -1.77 -8.18 3.20
CA THR A 147 -2.88 -7.79 4.08
C THR A 147 -3.67 -6.63 3.49
N ASP A 148 -4.94 -6.53 3.86
CA ASP A 148 -5.82 -5.42 3.50
C ASP A 148 -6.79 -5.18 4.68
N GLY A 149 -7.21 -3.94 4.86
CA GLY A 149 -8.13 -3.51 5.90
C GLY A 149 -9.12 -2.49 5.38
N CYS A 150 -10.40 -2.67 5.71
CA CYS A 150 -11.45 -1.74 5.36
C CYS A 150 -12.24 -1.30 6.58
N PHE A 151 -12.86 -0.13 6.47
CA PHE A 151 -13.76 0.40 7.48
C PHE A 151 -14.98 1.04 6.82
N ILE A 152 -16.16 0.70 7.35
CA ILE A 152 -17.42 1.31 6.98
C ILE A 152 -18.20 1.65 8.26
N TRP A 153 -18.25 2.95 8.58
CA TRP A 153 -19.05 3.57 9.66
C TRP A 153 -18.74 3.10 11.08
N SER A 154 -19.03 1.83 11.39
CA SER A 154 -18.81 1.22 12.70
C SER A 154 -18.33 -0.22 12.60
N LEU A 155 -18.09 -0.71 11.38
CA LEU A 155 -17.58 -2.04 11.12
C LEU A 155 -16.24 -1.89 10.44
N SER A 156 -15.20 -2.48 11.02
CA SER A 156 -13.95 -2.71 10.30
C SER A 156 -13.79 -4.19 10.00
N ALA A 157 -13.17 -4.46 8.86
CA ALA A 157 -12.76 -5.80 8.50
C ALA A 157 -11.31 -5.76 8.03
N GLY A 158 -10.61 -6.87 8.18
CA GLY A 158 -9.25 -7.01 7.72
C GLY A 158 -8.99 -8.44 7.31
N GLY A 159 -8.02 -8.65 6.44
CA GLY A 159 -7.68 -9.99 6.00
C GLY A 159 -6.31 -10.05 5.38
N GLY A 160 -5.92 -11.27 5.02
CA GLY A 160 -4.64 -11.46 4.37
C GLY A 160 -4.37 -12.89 3.95
N ILE A 161 -3.31 -13.04 3.17
CA ILE A 161 -2.83 -14.32 2.64
C ILE A 161 -1.33 -14.40 2.89
N LEU A 162 -0.90 -15.47 3.54
CA LEU A 162 0.51 -15.83 3.65
C LEU A 162 0.86 -16.86 2.57
N ARG A 163 1.94 -16.60 1.84
CA ARG A 163 2.46 -17.48 0.77
C ARG A 163 3.91 -17.83 1.02
N ASN A 164 4.35 -18.98 0.53
CA ASN A 164 5.78 -19.30 0.46
C ASN A 164 6.45 -18.60 -0.73
N GLU A 165 7.74 -18.85 -0.92
CA GLU A 165 8.49 -18.32 -2.06
C GLU A 165 7.96 -18.79 -3.41
N ASP A 166 7.30 -19.92 -3.51
CA ASP A 166 6.74 -20.44 -4.77
C ASP A 166 5.29 -20.00 -5.02
N ASP A 167 4.84 -18.95 -4.31
CA ASP A 167 3.49 -18.39 -4.35
C ASP A 167 2.38 -19.36 -3.89
N TYR A 168 2.73 -20.51 -3.30
CA TYR A 168 1.76 -21.39 -2.66
C TYR A 168 1.21 -20.76 -1.39
N VAL A 169 -0.12 -20.76 -1.27
CA VAL A 169 -0.81 -20.26 -0.07
C VAL A 169 -0.54 -21.22 1.09
N ILE A 170 0.02 -20.68 2.17
CA ILE A 170 0.20 -21.38 3.43
C ILE A 170 -1.08 -21.26 4.26
N PHE A 171 -1.61 -20.04 4.39
CA PHE A 171 -2.92 -19.81 4.98
C PHE A 171 -3.50 -18.48 4.51
N ALA A 172 -4.82 -18.34 4.68
CA ALA A 172 -5.55 -17.10 4.49
C ALA A 172 -6.42 -16.85 5.73
N PHE A 173 -6.70 -15.58 6.01
CA PHE A 173 -7.50 -15.18 7.16
C PHE A 173 -8.35 -13.95 6.83
N HIS A 174 -9.42 -13.80 7.60
CA HIS A 174 -10.25 -12.61 7.64
C HIS A 174 -10.71 -12.38 9.08
N GLU A 175 -10.96 -11.14 9.44
CA GLU A 175 -11.44 -10.71 10.75
C GLU A 175 -12.46 -9.58 10.58
N PHE A 176 -13.43 -9.54 11.49
CA PHE A 176 -14.40 -8.45 11.63
C PHE A 176 -14.29 -7.89 13.04
N HIS A 177 -14.37 -6.57 13.15
CA HIS A 177 -14.33 -5.87 14.42
C HIS A 177 -15.46 -4.82 14.45
N ASP A 178 -16.35 -4.95 15.43
CA ASP A 178 -17.42 -4.00 15.72
C ASP A 178 -16.85 -2.82 16.51
N ASP A 179 -16.14 -1.93 15.81
CA ASP A 179 -15.45 -0.79 16.40
C ASP A 179 -16.00 0.52 15.83
N THR A 180 -16.74 1.26 16.66
CA THR A 180 -17.36 2.54 16.31
C THR A 180 -16.35 3.67 16.05
N TRP A 181 -15.06 3.46 16.34
CA TRP A 181 -14.00 4.47 16.25
C TRP A 181 -12.76 4.01 15.47
N CYS A 182 -12.84 2.89 14.75
CA CYS A 182 -11.75 2.42 13.91
C CYS A 182 -11.58 3.33 12.69
N ILE A 183 -10.34 3.65 12.31
CA ILE A 183 -10.02 4.27 11.01
C ILE A 183 -9.46 3.20 10.06
N THR A 184 -9.54 3.41 8.75
CA THR A 184 -9.01 2.46 7.75
C THR A 184 -7.58 2.01 8.04
N LEU A 185 -6.72 2.95 8.45
CA LEU A 185 -5.35 2.64 8.85
C LEU A 185 -5.26 1.67 10.03
N GLU A 186 -6.17 1.77 11.00
CA GLU A 186 -6.21 0.85 12.13
C GLU A 186 -6.68 -0.53 11.69
N ALA A 187 -7.64 -0.62 10.77
CA ALA A 187 -8.08 -1.88 10.18
C ALA A 187 -6.93 -2.58 9.43
N GLU A 188 -6.15 -1.85 8.63
CA GLU A 188 -4.96 -2.37 7.93
C GLU A 188 -3.89 -2.87 8.93
N LEU A 189 -3.60 -2.09 9.97
CA LEU A 189 -2.61 -2.47 10.98
C LEU A 189 -3.04 -3.70 11.79
N ARG A 190 -4.34 -3.86 12.05
CA ARG A 190 -4.90 -5.04 12.71
C ARG A 190 -4.80 -6.27 11.79
N ALA A 191 -5.13 -6.14 10.51
CA ALA A 191 -4.96 -7.21 9.53
C ALA A 191 -3.50 -7.67 9.48
N LEU A 192 -2.54 -6.72 9.43
CA LEU A 192 -1.12 -7.01 9.47
C LEU A 192 -0.72 -7.76 10.74
N LEU A 193 -1.19 -7.32 11.90
CA LEU A 193 -0.89 -7.99 13.16
C LEU A 193 -1.41 -9.43 13.16
N THR A 194 -2.65 -9.64 12.74
CA THR A 194 -3.26 -10.97 12.70
C THR A 194 -2.49 -11.90 11.77
N GLY A 195 -2.05 -11.43 10.61
CA GLY A 195 -1.19 -12.21 9.72
C GLY A 195 0.17 -12.55 10.31
N LEU A 196 0.67 -11.75 11.27
CA LEU A 196 1.93 -11.98 11.97
C LEU A 196 1.79 -12.84 13.25
N LYS A 197 0.59 -12.96 13.84
CA LYS A 197 0.35 -13.72 15.09
C LYS A 197 0.88 -15.16 15.04
N PRO A 198 0.67 -15.95 13.97
CA PRO A 198 1.15 -17.34 13.92
C PRO A 198 2.66 -17.49 14.09
N ARG A 199 3.44 -16.45 13.74
CA ARG A 199 4.89 -16.39 13.96
C ARG A 199 5.24 -16.44 15.46
N PHE A 200 4.48 -15.71 16.27
CA PHE A 200 4.73 -15.57 17.71
C PHE A 200 4.18 -16.75 18.50
N GLU A 201 3.05 -17.31 18.08
CA GLU A 201 2.36 -18.39 18.80
C GLU A 201 2.94 -19.78 18.50
N ASN A 202 3.41 -20.03 17.28
CA ASN A 202 3.89 -21.35 16.86
C ASN A 202 5.42 -21.46 16.74
N GLY A 203 6.16 -20.42 17.16
CA GLY A 203 7.63 -20.44 17.22
C GLY A 203 8.34 -20.45 15.85
N TYR A 204 7.62 -20.16 14.77
CA TYR A 204 8.20 -20.15 13.43
C TYR A 204 9.10 -18.92 13.21
N LEU A 205 10.41 -19.14 13.11
CA LEU A 205 11.40 -18.11 12.77
C LEU A 205 11.53 -17.94 11.24
N PHE A 206 10.44 -17.68 10.54
CA PHE A 206 10.51 -17.32 9.12
C PHE A 206 10.72 -15.81 8.96
N ASN A 207 11.49 -15.45 7.94
CA ASN A 207 11.55 -14.07 7.49
C ASN A 207 10.28 -13.77 6.68
N ILE A 208 9.54 -12.73 7.07
CA ILE A 208 8.28 -12.35 6.43
C ILE A 208 8.48 -11.06 5.64
N TRP A 209 8.13 -11.11 4.37
CA TRP A 209 7.93 -9.96 3.52
C TRP A 209 6.45 -9.56 3.60
N ALA A 210 6.14 -8.52 4.37
CA ALA A 210 4.78 -8.02 4.51
C ALA A 210 4.49 -6.88 3.52
N ASP A 211 3.27 -6.85 3.02
CA ASP A 211 2.75 -5.85 2.09
C ASP A 211 1.27 -5.60 2.44
N SER A 212 0.89 -4.32 2.59
CA SER A 212 -0.48 -3.91 2.88
C SER A 212 -0.98 -3.09 1.70
N THR A 213 -2.09 -3.52 1.10
CA THR A 213 -2.73 -2.85 -0.04
C THR A 213 -3.86 -1.94 0.40
#